data_AF-A0A9X1P767-F1
#
_entry.id   AF-A0A9X1P767-F1
#
_cell.length_a   1.000
_cell.length_b   1.000
_cell.length_c   1.000
_cell.angle_alpha   90.00
_cell.angle_beta   90.00
_cell.angle_gamma   90.00
#
_symmetry.space_group_name_H-M   'P 1'
#
loop_
_entity.id
_entity.type
_entity.pdbx_description
1 polymer ?
#
loop_
_entity_poly.entity_id
_entity_poly.type
_entity_poly.pdbx_seq_one_letter_code
_entity_poly.pdbx_strand_id
1 'polypeptide(L)'
;MSPRPSARERGYDTKWDKERAAHLKAHPTCTRCGAPATVINHRIPHKRDFSKGGLFWSRSNWEPVCAPCHNGPIQSEERRK
;
A
#
# COMPACT_ATOMS: atom_id res chain seq x y z
N MET A 1 9.30 22.35 -16.34
CA MET A 1 9.28 20.94 -15.87
C MET A 1 9.14 20.96 -14.36
N SER A 2 7.94 20.80 -13.81
CA SER A 2 7.76 20.84 -12.35
C SER A 2 8.39 19.59 -11.72
N PRO A 3 9.25 19.72 -10.69
CA PRO A 3 9.87 18.57 -10.04
C PRO A 3 8.80 17.73 -9.33
N ARG A 4 8.97 16.40 -9.35
CA ARG A 4 8.08 15.48 -8.63
C ARG A 4 8.09 15.85 -7.14
N PRO A 5 6.94 16.14 -6.50
CA PRO A 5 6.87 16.50 -5.08
C PRO A 5 7.45 15.38 -4.21
N SER A 6 8.06 15.72 -3.07
CA SER A 6 8.75 14.76 -2.20
C SER A 6 7.81 13.67 -1.65
N ALA A 7 8.34 12.54 -1.16
CA ALA A 7 7.51 11.48 -0.57
C ALA A 7 6.61 12.01 0.56
N ARG A 8 7.12 12.96 1.37
CA ARG A 8 6.37 13.63 2.45
C ARG A 8 5.22 14.48 1.94
N GLU A 9 5.39 15.20 0.83
CA GLU A 9 4.31 16.00 0.20
C GLU A 9 3.23 15.13 -0.48
N ARG A 10 3.51 13.84 -0.69
CA ARG A 10 2.59 12.87 -1.31
C ARG A 10 1.80 12.04 -0.29
N GLY A 11 1.81 12.40 1.00
CA GLY A 11 1.05 11.69 2.03
C GLY A 11 1.77 10.50 2.68
N TYR A 12 3.05 10.25 2.35
CA TYR A 12 3.93 9.38 3.12
C TYR A 12 4.49 10.17 4.31
N ASP A 13 3.61 10.45 5.26
CA ASP A 13 3.94 11.15 6.49
C ASP A 13 4.32 10.16 7.60
N THR A 14 4.77 10.69 8.74
CA THR A 14 5.05 9.87 9.93
C THR A 14 3.82 9.09 10.43
N LYS A 15 2.60 9.46 10.01
CA LYS A 15 1.38 8.73 10.36
C LYS A 15 1.29 7.46 9.51
N TRP A 16 1.57 7.52 8.21
CA TRP A 16 1.59 6.34 7.36
C TRP A 16 2.59 5.29 7.86
N ASP A 17 3.80 5.69 8.23
CA ASP A 17 4.81 4.74 8.74
C ASP A 17 4.32 4.01 10.00
N LYS A 18 3.69 4.74 10.93
CA LYS A 18 3.10 4.16 12.17
C LYS A 18 1.96 3.20 11.85
N GLU A 19 1.04 3.62 11.00
CA GLU A 19 -0.14 2.84 10.61
C GLU A 19 0.25 1.58 9.84
N ARG A 20 1.20 1.71 8.90
CA ARG A 20 1.78 0.60 8.15
C ARG A 20 2.45 -0.41 9.08
N ALA A 21 3.26 0.06 10.02
CA ALA A 21 3.93 -0.82 10.98
C ALA A 21 2.91 -1.56 11.87
N ALA A 22 1.89 -0.86 12.37
CA ALA A 22 0.83 -1.46 13.19
C ALA A 22 0.05 -2.52 12.40
N HIS A 23 -0.31 -2.23 11.15
CA HIS A 23 -1.06 -3.15 10.30
C HIS A 23 -0.24 -4.39 9.93
N LEU A 24 1.04 -4.24 9.55
CA LEU A 24 1.91 -5.38 9.25
C LEU A 24 2.21 -6.23 10.50
N LYS A 25 2.23 -5.63 11.69
CA LYS A 25 2.35 -6.37 12.95
C LYS A 25 1.10 -7.21 13.24
N ALA A 26 -0.09 -6.67 12.95
CA ALA A 26 -1.36 -7.39 13.11
C ALA A 26 -1.59 -8.46 12.03
N HIS A 27 -1.02 -8.26 10.84
CA HIS A 27 -1.15 -9.15 9.69
C HIS A 27 0.23 -9.52 9.12
N PRO A 28 0.97 -10.40 9.81
CA PRO A 28 2.37 -10.70 9.46
C PRO A 28 2.52 -11.58 8.21
N THR A 29 1.42 -12.03 7.61
CA THR A 29 1.42 -13.03 6.54
C THR A 29 0.85 -12.44 5.25
N CYS A 30 1.53 -12.70 4.14
CA CYS A 30 1.11 -12.33 2.80
C CYS A 30 -0.17 -13.07 2.44
N THR A 31 -1.23 -12.32 2.13
CA THR A 31 -2.53 -12.87 1.74
C THR A 31 -2.51 -13.64 0.42
N ARG A 32 -1.48 -13.47 -0.41
CA ARG A 32 -1.37 -14.11 -1.73
C ARG A 32 -0.64 -15.44 -1.70
N CYS A 33 0.40 -15.58 -0.87
CA CYS A 33 1.30 -16.73 -0.91
C CYS A 33 1.72 -17.30 0.45
N GLY A 34 1.29 -16.71 1.58
CA GLY A 34 1.63 -17.21 2.91
C GLY A 34 3.02 -16.86 3.42
N ALA A 35 3.89 -16.22 2.63
CA ALA A 35 5.19 -15.71 3.08
C ALA A 35 5.03 -14.51 4.03
N PRO A 36 6.07 -14.09 4.78
CA PRO A 36 5.98 -12.89 5.61
C PRO A 36 5.60 -11.62 4.81
N ALA A 37 4.59 -10.89 5.29
CA ALA A 37 4.18 -9.62 4.71
C ALA A 37 5.18 -8.52 5.08
N THR A 38 5.57 -7.74 4.08
CA THR A 38 6.56 -6.66 4.23
C THR A 38 6.08 -5.34 3.65
N VAL A 39 5.00 -5.34 2.86
CA VAL A 39 4.41 -4.15 2.27
C VAL A 39 2.89 -4.23 2.31
N ILE A 40 2.24 -3.08 2.24
CA ILE A 40 0.79 -2.98 2.14
C ILE A 40 0.47 -2.59 0.70
N ASN A 41 -0.30 -3.42 0.02
CA ASN A 41 -0.94 -3.11 -1.25
C ASN A 41 -2.31 -2.45 -1.01
N HIS A 42 -2.75 -1.56 -1.89
CA HIS A 42 -4.12 -1.06 -1.91
C HIS A 42 -4.93 -1.84 -2.95
N ARG A 43 -5.91 -2.66 -2.52
CA ARG A 43 -6.69 -3.52 -3.44
C ARG A 43 -7.38 -2.73 -4.55
N ILE A 44 -7.93 -1.57 -4.19
CA ILE A 44 -8.51 -0.60 -5.10
C ILE A 44 -7.51 0.57 -5.22
N PRO A 45 -7.06 0.91 -6.44
CA PRO A 45 -6.16 2.03 -6.66
C PRO A 45 -6.78 3.32 -6.12
N HIS A 46 -6.07 3.99 -5.23
CA HIS A 46 -6.52 5.25 -4.63
C HIS A 46 -6.39 6.45 -5.60
N LYS A 47 -5.87 6.26 -6.82
CA LYS A 47 -5.76 7.29 -7.89
C LYS A 47 -5.15 8.63 -7.44
N ARG A 48 -4.14 8.59 -6.55
CA ARG A 48 -3.50 9.78 -5.95
C ARG A 48 -4.40 10.61 -5.03
N ASP A 49 -5.55 10.08 -4.63
CA ASP A 49 -6.30 10.59 -3.49
C ASP A 49 -5.62 10.11 -2.20
N PHE A 50 -5.10 11.06 -1.44
CA PHE A 50 -4.46 10.86 -0.13
C PHE A 50 -5.27 11.50 1.01
N SER A 51 -6.50 11.93 0.73
CA SER A 51 -7.38 12.54 1.74
C SER A 51 -7.71 11.53 2.84
N LYS A 52 -7.90 12.00 4.08
CA LYS A 52 -8.12 11.12 5.25
C LYS A 52 -9.38 10.25 5.15
N GLY A 53 -10.30 10.54 4.23
CA GLY A 53 -11.47 9.71 3.91
C GLY A 53 -11.34 8.90 2.62
N GLY A 54 -10.24 9.06 1.89
CA GLY A 54 -9.99 8.39 0.62
C GLY A 54 -9.51 6.95 0.76
N LEU A 55 -9.45 6.25 -0.38
CA LEU A 55 -9.06 4.83 -0.46
C LEU A 55 -7.64 4.55 0.04
N PHE A 56 -6.78 5.56 0.11
CA PHE A 56 -5.42 5.43 0.65
C PHE A 56 -5.41 5.08 2.15
N TRP A 57 -6.30 5.71 2.94
CA TRP A 57 -6.39 5.50 4.40
C TRP A 57 -7.41 4.44 4.81
N SER A 58 -8.14 3.87 3.84
CA SER A 58 -9.10 2.80 4.10
C SER A 58 -8.39 1.49 4.46
N ARG A 59 -8.35 1.14 5.75
CA ARG A 59 -7.73 -0.11 6.22
C ARG A 59 -8.37 -1.37 5.64
N SER A 60 -9.66 -1.32 5.27
CA SER A 60 -10.32 -2.44 4.57
C SER A 60 -9.86 -2.59 3.11
N ASN A 61 -9.29 -1.53 2.53
CA ASN A 61 -8.65 -1.55 1.22
C ASN A 61 -7.18 -2.01 1.28
N TRP A 62 -6.60 -2.12 2.48
CA TRP A 62 -5.22 -2.58 2.65
C TRP A 62 -5.12 -4.08 2.54
N GLU A 63 -4.08 -4.53 1.85
CA GLU A 63 -3.73 -5.93 1.69
C GLU A 63 -2.26 -6.15 2.08
N PRO A 64 -1.98 -6.91 3.15
CA PRO A 64 -0.61 -7.22 3.57
C PRO A 64 -0.02 -8.28 2.64
N VAL A 65 1.09 -7.94 1.97
CA VAL A 65 1.75 -8.81 0.99
C VAL A 65 3.27 -8.76 1.12
N CYS A 66 3.94 -9.76 0.55
CA CYS A 66 5.39 -9.73 0.40
C CYS A 66 5.80 -8.91 -0.83
N ALA A 67 7.02 -8.34 -0.81
CA ALA A 67 7.54 -7.55 -1.93
C ALA A 67 7.51 -8.28 -3.30
N PRO A 68 7.80 -9.60 -3.41
CA PRO A 68 7.65 -10.32 -4.67
C PRO A 68 6.22 -10.32 -5.24
N CYS A 69 5.21 -10.59 -4.39
CA CYS A 69 3.81 -10.55 -4.80
C CYS A 69 3.37 -9.13 -5.16
N HIS A 70 3.81 -8.14 -4.40
CA HIS A 70 3.53 -6.74 -4.66
C HIS A 70 4.06 -6.30 -6.02
N ASN A 71 5.34 -6.54 -6.31
CA ASN A 71 6.01 -5.99 -7.49
C ASN A 71 5.74 -6.76 -8.79
N GLY A 72 5.29 -8.02 -8.71
CA GLY A 72 5.08 -8.88 -9.88
C GLY A 72 3.61 -9.19 -10.13
N PRO A 73 3.04 -10.22 -9.49
CA PRO A 73 1.66 -10.68 -9.70
C PRO A 73 0.63 -9.57 -9.61
N ILE A 74 0.64 -8.78 -8.52
CA ILE A 74 -0.37 -7.73 -8.30
C ILE A 74 -0.26 -6.64 -9.36
N GLN A 75 0.95 -6.14 -9.65
CA GLN A 75 1.16 -5.18 -10.73
C GLN A 75 0.72 -5.73 -12.09
N SER A 76 0.91 -7.02 -12.34
CA SER A 76 0.41 -7.65 -13.57
C SER A 76 -1.12 -7.72 -13.62
N GLU A 77 -1.78 -7.96 -12.49
CA GLU A 77 -3.25 -7.97 -12.41
C GLU A 77 -3.81 -6.56 -12.61
N GLU A 78 -3.19 -5.54 -12.02
CA GLU A 78 -3.58 -4.14 -12.19
C GLU A 78 -3.48 -3.67 -13.64
N ARG A 79 -2.43 -4.04 -14.37
CA ARG A 79 -2.26 -3.70 -15.80
C ARG A 79 -3.26 -4.36 -16.74
N ARG A 80 -3.92 -5.43 -16.30
CA ARG A 80 -4.90 -6.18 -17.10
C ARG A 80 -6.34 -5.66 -16.92
N LYS A 81 -6.55 -4.73 -15.98
CA LYS A 81 -7.83 -4.08 -15.72
C LYS A 81 -7.90 -2.74 -16.44
#